data_AF-A0A2D5IJX6-F1
#
_entry.id   AF-A0A2D5IJX6-F1
#
_cell.length_a   1.000
_cell.length_b   1.000
_cell.length_c   1.000
_cell.angle_alpha   90.00
_cell.angle_beta   90.00
_cell.angle_gamma   90.00
#
_symmetry.space_group_name_H-M   'P 1'
#
loop_
_entity.id
_entity.type
_entity.pdbx_description
1 polymer ?
#
loop_
_entity_poly.entity_id
_entity_poly.type
_entity_poly.pdbx_seq_one_letter_code
_entity_poly.pdbx_strand_id
1 'polypeptide(L)'
;MVNHLTVTENVTGGDNVANSAELQSGLPFSGQVEPGSQVSVVFNGKTYNASVTAGGGWSVTIPQQDLEDGAYTAHFSVMATDAAGNTATLTDSIEIDQSSPDAPQIETHEYGFSDKTTKKVSFSQTSDNLSVDQVSSDGSAQSLHITSSNDTANSRTYIDFQTPVPDGSTLVVTAQDDAGKSNGTLMILDVGIGSSHDLSGFDLDAYEITVIDLQSVEATEVTLTEEQVLGLSSLSNTVKVYGNDDDSLVLTGAVKGEEVIDGKDTFVLYTMGDEARILADVDLTVSI
;
A
#
# COMPACT_ATOMS: atom_id res chain seq x y z
N MET A 1 0.04 41.12 23.64
CA MET A 1 -0.21 39.80 23.02
C MET A 1 0.04 39.96 21.54
N VAL A 2 0.64 38.98 20.86
CA VAL A 2 0.72 39.00 19.39
C VAL A 2 -0.72 38.89 18.87
N ASN A 3 -1.19 39.87 18.12
CA ASN A 3 -2.63 39.99 17.82
C ASN A 3 -3.05 39.32 16.50
N HIS A 4 -2.10 38.70 15.81
CA HIS A 4 -2.34 37.96 14.58
C HIS A 4 -1.27 36.88 14.47
N LEU A 5 -1.66 35.61 14.60
CA LEU A 5 -0.83 34.44 14.32
C LEU A 5 -1.74 33.40 13.67
N THR A 6 -1.34 32.92 12.49
CA THR A 6 -1.98 31.81 11.79
C THR A 6 -0.92 30.82 11.33
N VAL A 7 -1.33 29.58 11.09
CA VAL A 7 -0.51 28.51 10.50
C VAL A 7 -1.33 27.79 9.43
N THR A 8 -0.63 27.31 8.42
CA THR A 8 -1.13 26.47 7.34
C THR A 8 -0.01 25.51 6.94
N GLU A 9 -0.31 24.23 6.99
CA GLU A 9 0.43 23.11 6.42
C GLU A 9 0.15 23.09 4.91
N ASN A 10 1.20 23.17 4.09
CA ASN A 10 1.00 23.19 2.64
C ASN A 10 1.14 21.77 2.08
N VAL A 11 0.27 20.87 2.53
CA VAL A 11 0.08 19.55 1.95
C VAL A 11 -0.85 19.70 0.75
N THR A 12 -0.56 18.99 -0.34
CA THR A 12 -1.45 18.94 -1.50
C THR A 12 -2.52 17.86 -1.26
N GLY A 13 -3.43 17.56 -2.19
CA GLY A 13 -4.46 16.51 -1.97
C GLY A 13 -5.72 16.93 -1.20
N GLY A 14 -5.61 17.74 -0.14
CA GLY A 14 -6.78 18.23 0.63
C GLY A 14 -7.42 17.18 1.55
N ASP A 15 -6.73 16.07 1.76
CA ASP A 15 -7.02 14.95 2.65
C ASP A 15 -6.39 15.10 4.05
N ASN A 16 -5.53 16.11 4.24
CA ASN A 16 -4.78 16.37 5.48
C ASN A 16 -3.78 15.25 5.83
N VAL A 17 -3.32 14.48 4.83
CA VAL A 17 -2.32 13.43 4.96
C VAL A 17 -1.11 13.79 4.10
N ALA A 18 0.05 13.98 4.72
CA ALA A 18 1.29 14.25 3.99
C ALA A 18 1.94 12.95 3.53
N ASN A 19 1.96 12.72 2.22
CA ASN A 19 2.48 11.50 1.62
C ASN A 19 3.98 11.60 1.24
N SER A 20 4.58 10.47 0.86
CA SER A 20 5.99 10.42 0.46
C SER A 20 6.34 11.38 -0.68
N ALA A 21 5.44 11.62 -1.64
CA ALA A 21 5.70 12.49 -2.78
C ALA A 21 5.76 13.96 -2.36
N GLU A 22 4.87 14.37 -1.45
CA GLU A 22 4.81 15.73 -0.90
C GLU A 22 6.00 16.02 0.02
N LEU A 23 6.46 15.01 0.74
CA LEU A 23 7.53 15.12 1.71
C LEU A 23 8.95 15.06 1.09
N GLN A 24 9.08 14.85 -0.22
CA GLN A 24 10.38 14.80 -0.91
C GLN A 24 11.24 16.07 -0.72
N SER A 25 10.59 17.22 -0.57
CA SER A 25 11.27 18.50 -0.31
C SER A 25 11.21 18.94 1.16
N GLY A 26 10.76 18.04 2.05
CA GLY A 26 10.41 18.35 3.44
C GLY A 26 8.97 18.85 3.60
N LEU A 27 8.52 19.00 4.84
CA LEU A 27 7.17 19.42 5.20
C LEU A 27 7.08 20.96 5.33
N PRO A 28 6.39 21.67 4.42
CA PRO A 28 6.31 23.13 4.43
C PRO A 28 5.21 23.67 5.36
N PHE A 29 5.60 24.60 6.23
CA PHE A 29 4.70 25.41 7.05
C PHE A 29 4.73 26.87 6.61
N SER A 30 3.58 27.53 6.64
CA SER A 30 3.48 28.96 6.39
C SER A 30 2.35 29.60 7.19
N GLY A 31 2.30 30.92 7.23
CA GLY A 31 1.18 31.62 7.84
C GLY A 31 1.36 33.12 7.84
N GLN A 32 0.59 33.80 8.67
CA GLN A 32 0.69 35.24 8.91
C GLN A 32 0.98 35.50 10.39
N VAL A 33 1.74 36.55 10.64
CA VAL A 33 2.03 37.07 11.97
C VAL A 33 2.04 38.60 11.94
N GLU A 34 1.99 39.25 13.10
CA GLU A 34 2.27 40.69 13.21
C GLU A 34 3.66 41.04 12.62
N PRO A 35 3.77 42.03 11.71
CA PRO A 35 5.05 42.42 11.10
C PRO A 35 6.15 42.74 12.12
N GLY A 36 7.35 42.23 11.87
CA GLY A 36 8.50 42.40 12.76
C GLY A 36 8.56 41.40 13.93
N SER A 37 7.57 40.51 14.05
CA SER A 37 7.64 39.38 14.99
C SER A 37 8.64 38.32 14.53
N GLN A 38 9.15 37.55 15.48
CA GLN A 38 9.89 36.31 15.22
C GLN A 38 8.94 35.12 15.35
N VAL A 39 9.11 34.10 14.52
CA VAL A 39 8.31 32.87 14.55
C VAL A 39 9.23 31.65 14.61
N SER A 40 8.90 30.71 15.49
CA SER A 40 9.56 29.40 15.59
C SER A 40 8.54 28.28 15.62
N VAL A 41 8.80 27.19 14.90
CA VAL A 41 7.99 25.97 14.92
C VAL A 41 8.74 24.90 15.71
N VAL A 42 8.07 24.26 16.66
CA VAL A 42 8.55 23.05 17.33
C VAL A 42 7.87 21.86 16.70
N PHE A 43 8.65 20.95 16.12
CA PHE A 43 8.18 19.72 15.47
C PHE A 43 9.03 18.55 15.97
N ASN A 44 8.40 17.47 16.44
CA ASN A 44 9.07 16.32 17.08
C ASN A 44 10.12 16.73 18.13
N GLY A 45 9.82 17.77 18.92
CA GLY A 45 10.72 18.29 19.96
C GLY A 45 11.91 19.13 19.46
N LYS A 46 12.06 19.32 18.15
CA LYS A 46 13.11 20.16 17.55
C LYS A 46 12.55 21.53 17.13
N THR A 47 13.33 22.59 17.33
CA THR A 47 12.92 23.97 17.00
C THR A 47 13.47 24.42 15.65
N TYR A 48 12.60 24.98 14.82
CA TYR A 48 12.89 25.51 13.49
C TYR A 48 12.49 26.97 13.44
N ASN A 49 13.43 27.85 13.13
CA ASN A 49 13.16 29.28 13.02
C ASN A 49 12.61 29.59 11.63
N ALA A 50 11.47 30.29 11.58
CA ALA A 50 10.84 30.68 10.33
C ALA A 50 11.44 31.98 9.78
N SER A 51 11.36 32.12 8.46
CA SER A 51 11.62 33.40 7.78
C SER A 51 10.36 34.24 7.81
N VAL A 52 10.42 35.44 8.40
CA VAL A 52 9.29 36.37 8.47
C VAL A 52 9.54 37.55 7.52
N THR A 53 8.60 37.78 6.61
CA THR A 53 8.64 38.89 5.66
C THR A 53 8.24 40.21 6.31
N ALA A 54 8.57 41.35 5.68
CA ALA A 54 8.18 42.68 6.17
C ALA A 54 6.66 42.89 6.27
N GLY A 55 5.87 42.10 5.53
CA GLY A 55 4.41 42.13 5.57
C GLY A 55 3.80 41.21 6.63
N GLY A 56 4.60 40.45 7.38
CA GLY A 56 4.12 39.50 8.40
C GLY A 56 3.86 38.08 7.89
N GLY A 57 3.97 37.83 6.58
CA GLY A 57 3.95 36.45 6.08
C GLY A 57 5.20 35.69 6.52
N TRP A 58 5.04 34.45 6.96
CA TRP A 58 6.15 33.62 7.42
C TRP A 58 6.15 32.23 6.78
N SER A 59 7.32 31.60 6.69
CA SER A 59 7.46 30.21 6.26
C SER A 59 8.65 29.50 6.89
N VAL A 60 8.54 28.19 7.03
CA VAL A 60 9.63 27.28 7.42
C VAL A 60 9.36 25.91 6.81
N THR A 61 10.41 25.18 6.48
CA THR A 61 10.30 23.79 6.00
C THR A 61 10.98 22.87 6.98
N ILE A 62 10.27 21.84 7.45
CA ILE A 62 10.85 20.76 8.23
C ILE A 62 11.56 19.82 7.26
N PRO A 63 12.89 19.64 7.36
CA PRO A 63 13.63 18.78 6.45
C PRO A 63 13.14 17.33 6.50
N GLN A 64 13.16 16.64 5.35
CA GLN A 64 12.76 15.22 5.26
C GLN A 64 13.50 14.33 6.27
N GLN A 65 14.80 14.58 6.50
CA GLN A 65 15.61 13.82 7.47
C GLN A 65 15.15 13.95 8.93
N ASP A 66 14.29 14.92 9.25
CA ASP A 66 13.73 15.13 10.57
C ASP A 66 12.29 14.57 10.67
N LEU A 67 11.78 13.94 9.60
CA LEU A 67 10.54 13.19 9.57
C LEU A 67 10.84 11.71 9.84
N GLU A 68 9.96 11.06 10.58
CA GLU A 68 9.99 9.62 10.76
C GLU A 68 9.35 8.95 9.53
N ASP A 69 9.79 7.73 9.21
CA ASP A 69 9.17 6.89 8.18
C ASP A 69 7.88 6.25 8.72
N GLY A 70 6.97 5.87 7.81
CA GLY A 70 5.71 5.18 8.13
C GLY A 70 4.51 6.13 8.31
N ALA A 71 3.47 5.63 8.98
CA ALA A 71 2.23 6.37 9.26
C ALA A 71 2.14 6.81 10.73
N TYR A 72 1.96 8.12 10.97
CA TYR A 72 1.81 8.69 12.30
C TYR A 72 1.21 10.11 12.29
N THR A 73 0.56 10.47 13.40
CA THR A 73 0.14 11.85 13.68
C THR A 73 1.32 12.67 14.20
N ALA A 74 1.77 13.67 13.44
CA ALA A 74 2.81 14.60 13.86
C ALA A 74 2.23 15.84 14.54
N HIS A 75 2.57 16.04 15.81
CA HIS A 75 2.18 17.23 16.57
C HIS A 75 3.22 18.35 16.45
N PHE A 76 2.76 19.58 16.31
CA PHE A 76 3.64 20.74 16.25
C PHE A 76 3.11 21.94 17.04
N SER A 77 4.01 22.87 17.37
CA SER A 77 3.67 24.12 18.02
C SER A 77 4.36 25.30 17.34
N VAL A 78 3.59 26.32 17.00
CA VAL A 78 4.09 27.59 16.44
C VAL A 78 4.10 28.64 17.53
N MET A 79 5.25 29.22 17.82
CA MET A 79 5.40 30.32 18.77
C MET A 79 5.83 31.58 18.03
N ALA A 80 5.11 32.68 18.26
CA ALA A 80 5.47 34.01 17.79
C ALA A 80 5.87 34.90 18.97
N THR A 81 6.85 35.78 18.76
CA THR A 81 7.26 36.81 19.73
C THR A 81 7.36 38.16 19.02
N ASP A 82 6.61 39.17 19.48
CA ASP A 82 6.67 40.52 18.92
C ASP A 82 7.91 41.31 19.41
N ALA A 83 8.13 42.50 18.86
CA ALA A 83 9.25 43.37 19.23
C ALA A 83 9.20 43.87 20.69
N ALA A 84 8.03 43.85 21.33
CA ALA A 84 7.85 44.21 22.74
C ALA A 84 8.06 43.03 23.69
N GLY A 85 8.30 41.82 23.15
CA GLY A 85 8.49 40.59 23.92
C GLY A 85 7.18 39.89 24.32
N ASN A 86 6.03 40.27 23.77
CA ASN A 86 4.81 39.50 23.97
C ASN A 86 4.83 38.26 23.08
N THR A 87 4.24 37.15 23.56
CA THR A 87 4.18 35.90 22.83
C THR A 87 2.75 35.50 22.45
N ALA A 88 2.63 34.64 21.44
CA ALA A 88 1.45 33.83 21.16
C ALA A 88 1.87 32.44 20.69
N THR A 89 1.05 31.43 20.98
CA THR A 89 1.31 30.04 20.63
C THR A 89 0.09 29.42 19.97
N LEU A 90 0.32 28.68 18.89
CA LEU A 90 -0.63 27.77 18.27
C LEU A 90 -0.08 26.34 18.36
N THR A 91 -0.97 25.37 18.45
CA THR A 91 -0.65 23.94 18.43
C THR A 91 -1.63 23.26 17.51
N ASP A 92 -1.14 22.36 16.66
CA ASP A 92 -1.96 21.55 15.76
C ASP A 92 -1.28 20.21 15.47
N SER A 93 -1.90 19.41 14.61
CA SER A 93 -1.36 18.14 14.13
C SER A 93 -1.64 17.89 12.66
N ILE A 94 -0.77 17.10 12.05
CA ILE A 94 -0.85 16.65 10.67
C ILE A 94 -0.63 15.15 10.62
N GLU A 95 -1.38 14.43 9.79
CA GLU A 95 -1.10 13.02 9.52
C GLU A 95 0.03 12.93 8.51
N ILE A 96 1.03 12.11 8.80
CA ILE A 96 2.10 11.76 7.87
C ILE A 96 1.91 10.28 7.55
N ASP A 97 1.90 9.93 6.27
CA ASP A 97 1.84 8.55 5.85
C ASP A 97 2.78 8.28 4.68
N GLN A 98 3.79 7.47 4.97
CA GLN A 98 4.79 7.00 4.02
C GLN A 98 4.82 5.47 3.93
N SER A 99 3.87 4.76 4.52
CA SER A 99 3.75 3.30 4.40
C SER A 99 2.92 2.94 3.17
N SER A 100 3.22 1.81 2.54
CA SER A 100 2.24 1.19 1.63
C SER A 100 1.23 0.40 2.47
N PRO A 101 -0.02 0.24 2.02
CA PRO A 101 -0.97 -0.62 2.70
C PRO A 101 -0.54 -2.09 2.59
N ASP A 102 -1.10 -2.93 3.44
CA ASP A 102 -0.97 -4.37 3.29
C ASP A 102 -1.74 -4.83 2.04
N ALA A 103 -1.16 -5.77 1.29
CA ALA A 103 -1.87 -6.38 0.17
C ALA A 103 -3.11 -7.16 0.69
N PRO A 104 -4.26 -7.08 -0.01
CA PRO A 104 -5.47 -7.80 0.40
C PRO A 104 -5.25 -9.33 0.47
N GLN A 105 -5.21 -9.89 1.67
CA GLN A 105 -5.03 -11.34 1.83
C GLN A 105 -6.36 -12.07 1.76
N ILE A 106 -6.55 -12.89 0.73
CA ILE A 106 -7.82 -13.59 0.49
C ILE A 106 -8.03 -14.68 1.54
N GLU A 107 -9.23 -14.72 2.10
CA GLU A 107 -9.65 -15.72 3.08
C GLU A 107 -10.69 -16.69 2.53
N THR A 108 -11.61 -16.22 1.68
CA THR A 108 -12.64 -17.07 1.11
C THR A 108 -13.08 -16.60 -0.26
N HIS A 109 -13.46 -17.56 -1.09
CA HIS A 109 -14.12 -17.34 -2.36
C HIS A 109 -15.59 -17.83 -2.31
N GLU A 110 -16.49 -17.15 -3.03
CA GLU A 110 -17.84 -17.63 -3.31
C GLU A 110 -18.00 -17.90 -4.80
N TYR A 111 -18.24 -19.16 -5.15
CA TYR A 111 -18.30 -19.63 -6.52
C TYR A 111 -19.72 -19.93 -7.01
N GLY A 112 -19.98 -19.65 -8.27
CA GLY A 112 -21.07 -20.24 -9.04
C GLY A 112 -20.61 -21.51 -9.73
N PHE A 113 -20.72 -22.67 -9.09
CA PHE A 113 -20.28 -23.93 -9.69
C PHE A 113 -20.98 -24.28 -11.01
N SER A 114 -22.24 -23.85 -11.19
CA SER A 114 -23.00 -24.13 -12.42
C SER A 114 -22.57 -23.28 -13.61
N ASP A 115 -22.09 -22.07 -13.36
CA ASP A 115 -21.67 -21.11 -14.39
C ASP A 115 -20.13 -20.94 -14.45
N LYS A 116 -19.40 -21.63 -13.56
CA LYS A 116 -17.95 -21.57 -13.40
C LYS A 116 -17.46 -20.12 -13.25
N THR A 117 -18.04 -19.42 -12.28
CA THR A 117 -17.69 -18.03 -12.00
C THR A 117 -17.35 -17.81 -10.54
N THR A 118 -16.57 -16.77 -10.26
CA THR A 118 -16.38 -16.21 -8.93
C THR A 118 -17.31 -15.02 -8.77
N LYS A 119 -18.11 -15.02 -7.70
CA LYS A 119 -19.12 -14.00 -7.41
C LYS A 119 -18.69 -13.05 -6.32
N LYS A 120 -17.93 -13.57 -5.36
CA LYS A 120 -17.51 -12.84 -4.18
C LYS A 120 -16.15 -13.34 -3.71
N VAL A 121 -15.35 -12.44 -3.16
CA VAL A 121 -14.17 -12.79 -2.37
C VAL A 121 -14.21 -12.05 -1.04
N SER A 122 -13.55 -12.61 -0.02
CA SER A 122 -13.31 -11.95 1.25
C SER A 122 -11.84 -11.97 1.60
N PHE A 123 -11.42 -10.99 2.39
CA PHE A 123 -10.07 -10.81 2.87
C PHE A 123 -10.12 -10.30 4.31
N SER A 124 -8.97 -10.32 4.96
CA SER A 124 -8.82 -9.68 6.27
C SER A 124 -9.28 -8.22 6.20
N GLN A 125 -9.97 -7.78 7.24
CA GLN A 125 -10.58 -6.46 7.24
C GLN A 125 -9.57 -5.35 7.01
N THR A 126 -9.88 -4.47 6.06
CA THR A 126 -9.12 -3.26 5.76
C THR A 126 -10.04 -2.03 5.75
N SER A 127 -9.48 -0.86 6.06
CA SER A 127 -10.10 0.46 5.86
C SER A 127 -9.78 1.07 4.50
N ASP A 128 -8.86 0.49 3.75
CA ASP A 128 -8.35 1.01 2.48
C ASP A 128 -9.40 0.91 1.38
N ASN A 129 -9.24 1.77 0.38
CA ASN A 129 -10.05 1.70 -0.83
C ASN A 129 -9.60 0.52 -1.68
N LEU A 130 -10.56 -0.20 -2.24
CA LEU A 130 -10.28 -1.40 -3.03
C LEU A 130 -10.70 -1.20 -4.47
N SER A 131 -9.85 -1.64 -5.39
CA SER A 131 -10.16 -1.79 -6.80
C SER A 131 -9.82 -3.21 -7.26
N VAL A 132 -10.46 -3.64 -8.33
CA VAL A 132 -10.14 -4.90 -8.99
C VAL A 132 -10.02 -4.68 -10.48
N ASP A 133 -8.88 -5.06 -11.02
CA ASP A 133 -8.67 -5.07 -12.47
C ASP A 133 -8.54 -6.51 -12.95
N GLN A 134 -9.23 -6.85 -14.03
CA GLN A 134 -8.99 -8.08 -14.77
C GLN A 134 -7.90 -7.84 -15.80
N VAL A 135 -6.81 -8.58 -15.70
CA VAL A 135 -5.67 -8.46 -16.60
C VAL A 135 -5.73 -9.59 -17.62
N SER A 136 -5.46 -9.26 -18.87
CA SER A 136 -5.40 -10.19 -19.99
C SER A 136 -3.95 -10.55 -20.32
N SER A 137 -3.75 -11.67 -21.01
CA SER A 137 -2.42 -12.17 -21.41
C SER A 137 -1.71 -11.31 -22.48
N ASP A 138 -2.35 -10.25 -22.97
CA ASP A 138 -1.74 -9.23 -23.82
C ASP A 138 -1.33 -7.97 -23.04
N GLY A 139 -1.42 -8.02 -21.70
CA GLY A 139 -1.13 -6.93 -20.78
C GLY A 139 -2.23 -5.89 -20.66
N SER A 140 -3.35 -6.02 -21.37
CA SER A 140 -4.47 -5.10 -21.18
C SER A 140 -5.19 -5.36 -19.86
N ALA A 141 -5.51 -4.29 -19.13
CA ALA A 141 -6.27 -4.34 -17.89
C ALA A 141 -7.65 -3.68 -18.04
N GLN A 142 -8.67 -4.32 -17.49
CA GLN A 142 -10.03 -3.80 -17.41
C GLN A 142 -10.45 -3.69 -15.95
N SER A 143 -10.81 -2.49 -15.51
CA SER A 143 -11.40 -2.30 -14.18
C SER A 143 -12.78 -2.91 -14.07
N LEU A 144 -12.98 -3.69 -13.02
CA LEU A 144 -14.23 -4.39 -12.73
C LEU A 144 -15.10 -3.57 -11.80
N HIS A 145 -16.41 -3.59 -12.07
CA HIS A 145 -17.39 -2.99 -11.18
C HIS A 145 -17.63 -3.88 -9.97
N ILE A 146 -17.22 -3.39 -8.79
CA ILE A 146 -17.39 -4.09 -7.52
C ILE A 146 -18.30 -3.32 -6.55
N THR A 147 -18.72 -3.99 -5.49
CA THR A 147 -19.18 -3.34 -4.26
C THR A 147 -18.36 -3.90 -3.09
N SER A 148 -17.82 -3.03 -2.25
CA SER A 148 -17.11 -3.43 -1.04
C SER A 148 -18.01 -3.32 0.20
N SER A 149 -17.87 -4.25 1.14
CA SER A 149 -18.58 -4.19 2.42
C SER A 149 -17.76 -4.78 3.57
N ASN A 150 -17.87 -4.18 4.76
CA ASN A 150 -17.16 -4.60 5.96
C ASN A 150 -18.08 -5.39 6.91
N ASP A 151 -17.63 -6.55 7.34
CA ASP A 151 -18.21 -7.35 8.43
C ASP A 151 -17.29 -7.27 9.65
N THR A 152 -17.55 -6.24 10.45
CA THR A 152 -16.82 -5.95 11.69
C THR A 152 -16.90 -7.07 12.73
N ALA A 153 -17.93 -7.93 12.68
CA ALA A 153 -18.08 -9.01 13.66
C ALA A 153 -17.09 -10.15 13.43
N ASN A 154 -16.71 -10.37 12.16
CA ASN A 154 -15.77 -11.42 11.76
C ASN A 154 -14.42 -10.87 11.30
N SER A 155 -14.20 -9.56 11.41
CA SER A 155 -12.99 -8.89 10.91
C SER A 155 -12.70 -9.21 9.45
N ARG A 156 -13.74 -9.13 8.61
CA ARG A 156 -13.64 -9.36 7.16
C ARG A 156 -14.12 -8.18 6.35
N THR A 157 -13.52 -8.02 5.20
CA THR A 157 -14.04 -7.18 4.12
C THR A 157 -14.36 -8.06 2.92
N TYR A 158 -15.44 -7.74 2.23
CA TYR A 158 -15.92 -8.48 1.07
C TYR A 158 -15.88 -7.60 -0.18
N ILE A 159 -15.57 -8.22 -1.32
CA ILE A 159 -15.81 -7.69 -2.65
C ILE A 159 -16.88 -8.54 -3.31
N ASP A 160 -18.00 -7.92 -3.66
CA ASP A 160 -19.05 -8.50 -4.49
C ASP A 160 -18.86 -8.03 -5.94
N PHE A 161 -18.63 -8.98 -6.86
CA PHE A 161 -18.52 -8.68 -8.28
C PHE A 161 -19.93 -8.45 -8.86
N GLN A 162 -20.19 -7.26 -9.40
CA GLN A 162 -21.52 -6.96 -9.96
C GLN A 162 -21.82 -7.81 -11.19
N THR A 163 -20.78 -8.21 -11.93
CA THR A 163 -20.83 -9.23 -12.97
C THR A 163 -19.94 -10.39 -12.52
N PRO A 164 -20.46 -11.63 -12.39
CA PRO A 164 -19.64 -12.77 -12.00
C PRO A 164 -18.43 -12.93 -12.91
N VAL A 165 -17.26 -13.16 -12.31
CA VAL A 165 -15.98 -13.24 -13.03
C VAL A 165 -15.78 -14.66 -13.55
N PRO A 166 -15.52 -14.87 -14.86
CA PRO A 166 -15.31 -16.19 -15.42
C PRO A 166 -14.08 -16.91 -14.86
N ASP A 167 -14.16 -18.24 -14.83
CA ASP A 167 -13.03 -19.16 -14.70
C ASP A 167 -11.86 -18.82 -15.65
N GLY A 168 -10.62 -19.01 -15.18
CA GLY A 168 -9.38 -18.69 -15.87
C GLY A 168 -9.00 -17.21 -15.87
N SER A 169 -9.73 -16.35 -15.17
CA SER A 169 -9.43 -14.91 -15.10
C SER A 169 -8.28 -14.62 -14.15
N THR A 170 -7.37 -13.76 -14.59
CA THR A 170 -6.32 -13.18 -13.75
C THR A 170 -6.79 -11.82 -13.26
N LEU A 171 -6.84 -11.65 -11.94
CA LEU A 171 -7.29 -10.41 -11.30
C LEU A 171 -6.17 -9.81 -10.46
N VAL A 172 -6.10 -8.48 -10.42
CA VAL A 172 -5.31 -7.75 -9.43
C VAL A 172 -6.27 -7.02 -8.51
N VAL A 173 -6.31 -7.41 -7.24
CA VAL A 173 -7.03 -6.69 -6.19
C VAL A 173 -6.07 -5.71 -5.56
N THR A 174 -6.33 -4.42 -5.66
CA THR A 174 -5.45 -3.37 -5.13
C THR A 174 -6.11 -2.73 -3.92
N ALA A 175 -5.38 -2.70 -2.80
CA ALA A 175 -5.66 -1.76 -1.72
C ALA A 175 -4.94 -0.44 -1.98
N GLN A 176 -5.65 0.67 -1.77
CA GLN A 176 -5.09 2.01 -1.79
C GLN A 176 -5.45 2.74 -0.50
N ASP A 177 -4.42 3.16 0.23
CA ASP A 177 -4.57 3.95 1.45
C ASP A 177 -4.93 5.41 1.14
N ASP A 178 -5.22 6.19 2.18
CA ASP A 178 -5.53 7.61 2.06
C ASP A 178 -4.30 8.45 1.64
N ALA A 179 -3.08 7.91 1.76
CA ALA A 179 -1.85 8.52 1.26
C ALA A 179 -1.66 8.35 -0.26
N GLY A 180 -2.54 7.58 -0.91
CA GLY A 180 -2.53 7.26 -2.32
C GLY A 180 -1.55 6.14 -2.71
N LYS A 181 -0.93 5.46 -1.74
CA LYS A 181 -0.08 4.30 -2.00
C LYS A 181 -0.92 3.06 -2.17
N SER A 182 -0.40 2.13 -2.97
CA SER A 182 -1.12 0.93 -3.36
C SER A 182 -0.27 -0.32 -3.14
N ASN A 183 -0.95 -1.41 -2.82
CA ASN A 183 -0.37 -2.75 -2.79
C ASN A 183 -1.43 -3.77 -3.19
N GLY A 184 -1.00 -4.78 -3.95
CA GLY A 184 -1.88 -5.65 -4.68
C GLY A 184 -1.71 -7.13 -4.37
N THR A 185 -2.81 -7.85 -4.58
CA THR A 185 -2.86 -9.31 -4.63
C THR A 185 -3.23 -9.75 -6.03
N LEU A 186 -2.38 -10.55 -6.65
CA LEU A 186 -2.67 -11.24 -7.91
C LEU A 186 -3.45 -12.52 -7.61
N MET A 187 -4.67 -12.62 -8.11
CA MET A 187 -5.50 -13.81 -8.01
C MET A 187 -5.60 -14.48 -9.38
N ILE A 188 -5.44 -15.79 -9.40
CA ILE A 188 -5.67 -16.62 -10.57
C ILE A 188 -6.89 -17.48 -10.27
N LEU A 189 -8.01 -17.16 -10.90
CA LEU A 189 -9.26 -17.84 -10.64
C LEU A 189 -9.30 -19.15 -11.43
N ASP A 190 -9.23 -20.28 -10.72
CA ASP A 190 -9.48 -21.61 -11.27
C ASP A 190 -10.70 -22.24 -10.56
N VAL A 191 -11.82 -22.27 -11.29
CA VAL A 191 -13.07 -22.91 -10.91
C VAL A 191 -13.34 -24.12 -11.83
N GLY A 192 -12.32 -24.52 -12.61
CA GLY A 192 -12.38 -25.34 -13.82
C GLY A 192 -11.78 -26.73 -13.66
N ILE A 193 -11.00 -27.19 -14.63
CA ILE A 193 -10.13 -28.36 -14.46
C ILE A 193 -8.71 -27.81 -14.43
N GLY A 194 -7.92 -28.20 -13.42
CA GLY A 194 -6.64 -27.58 -13.09
C GLY A 194 -5.84 -27.08 -14.29
N SER A 195 -5.52 -25.79 -14.25
CA SER A 195 -4.90 -25.06 -15.35
C SER A 195 -3.53 -24.52 -14.96
N SER A 196 -2.61 -24.56 -15.94
CA SER A 196 -1.25 -24.03 -15.80
C SER A 196 -1.26 -22.62 -16.37
N HIS A 197 -0.83 -21.66 -15.54
CA HIS A 197 -0.84 -20.24 -15.85
C HIS A 197 0.60 -19.73 -16.01
N ASP A 198 0.90 -19.27 -17.22
CA ASP A 198 2.13 -18.55 -17.52
C ASP A 198 1.85 -17.04 -17.50
N LEU A 199 2.54 -16.34 -16.60
CA LEU A 199 2.41 -14.89 -16.47
C LEU A 199 3.32 -14.11 -17.43
N SER A 200 4.11 -14.75 -18.29
CA SER A 200 5.12 -14.07 -19.12
C SER A 200 4.56 -13.06 -20.13
N GLY A 201 3.26 -13.14 -20.43
CA GLY A 201 2.56 -12.20 -21.34
C GLY A 201 1.82 -11.07 -20.63
N PHE A 202 1.74 -11.09 -19.30
CA PHE A 202 0.99 -10.11 -18.54
C PHE A 202 1.87 -8.90 -18.23
N ASP A 203 1.40 -7.71 -18.60
CA ASP A 203 1.98 -6.44 -18.17
C ASP A 203 1.41 -6.10 -16.79
N LEU A 204 2.20 -6.38 -15.75
CA LEU A 204 1.83 -6.16 -14.35
C LEU A 204 2.67 -5.04 -13.70
N ASP A 205 3.57 -4.41 -14.45
CA ASP A 205 4.46 -3.35 -13.97
C ASP A 205 3.71 -2.08 -13.54
N ALA A 206 2.43 -1.97 -13.92
CA ALA A 206 1.53 -0.90 -13.48
C ALA A 206 1.07 -1.06 -12.02
N TYR A 207 1.32 -2.21 -11.40
CA TYR A 207 0.89 -2.56 -10.05
C TYR A 207 2.09 -2.84 -9.16
N GLU A 208 1.99 -2.49 -7.88
CA GLU A 208 2.85 -3.09 -6.86
C GLU A 208 2.09 -4.29 -6.28
N ILE A 209 2.61 -5.50 -6.49
CA ILE A 209 2.01 -6.77 -6.10
C ILE A 209 2.99 -7.50 -5.19
N THR A 210 2.60 -7.66 -3.92
CA THR A 210 3.41 -8.39 -2.93
C THR A 210 2.81 -9.74 -2.55
N VAL A 211 1.61 -10.05 -3.05
CA VAL A 211 0.91 -11.31 -2.79
C VAL A 211 0.39 -11.93 -4.10
N ILE A 212 0.59 -13.23 -4.27
CA ILE A 212 -0.12 -14.07 -5.23
C ILE A 212 -0.97 -15.05 -4.44
N ASP A 213 -2.26 -15.13 -4.77
CA ASP A 213 -3.19 -16.07 -4.21
C ASP A 213 -3.56 -17.14 -5.24
N LEU A 214 -3.22 -18.39 -4.92
CA LEU A 214 -3.51 -19.59 -5.71
C LEU A 214 -4.64 -20.42 -5.10
N GLN A 215 -5.24 -20.00 -3.97
CA GLN A 215 -6.25 -20.74 -3.20
C GLN A 215 -7.63 -20.82 -3.88
N SER A 216 -7.62 -21.20 -5.16
CA SER A 216 -8.74 -21.48 -6.01
C SER A 216 -9.40 -22.83 -5.66
N VAL A 217 -10.48 -23.21 -6.35
CA VAL A 217 -11.20 -24.47 -6.06
C VAL A 217 -10.36 -25.68 -6.46
N GLU A 218 -9.58 -25.52 -7.52
CA GLU A 218 -8.87 -26.58 -8.22
C GLU A 218 -7.40 -26.20 -8.31
N ALA A 219 -6.56 -27.23 -8.41
CA ALA A 219 -5.11 -27.12 -8.51
C ALA A 219 -4.66 -26.10 -9.57
N THR A 220 -3.95 -25.07 -9.11
CA THR A 220 -3.35 -24.03 -9.92
C THR A 220 -1.84 -24.19 -9.98
N GLU A 221 -1.27 -24.13 -11.18
CA GLU A 221 0.18 -24.08 -11.37
C GLU A 221 0.61 -22.72 -11.90
N VAL A 222 1.59 -22.09 -11.26
CA VAL A 222 2.20 -20.83 -11.72
C VAL A 222 3.69 -21.00 -11.93
N THR A 223 4.20 -20.47 -13.04
CA THR A 223 5.65 -20.33 -13.27
C THR A 223 6.10 -18.90 -13.07
N LEU A 224 7.14 -18.70 -12.25
CA LEU A 224 7.77 -17.40 -12.02
C LEU A 224 9.26 -17.43 -12.35
N THR A 225 9.71 -16.31 -12.91
CA THR A 225 11.12 -15.99 -13.17
C THR A 225 11.56 -14.83 -12.26
N GLU A 226 12.87 -14.60 -12.15
CA GLU A 226 13.43 -13.45 -11.45
C GLU A 226 12.85 -12.12 -11.96
N GLU A 227 12.82 -11.94 -13.29
CA GLU A 227 12.31 -10.72 -13.93
C GLU A 227 10.84 -10.44 -13.54
N GLN A 228 10.00 -11.47 -13.51
CA GLN A 228 8.61 -11.33 -13.11
C GLN A 228 8.45 -10.96 -11.63
N VAL A 229 9.25 -11.53 -10.73
CA VAL A 229 9.17 -11.14 -9.31
C VAL A 229 9.60 -9.70 -9.09
N LEU A 230 10.64 -9.24 -9.79
CA LEU A 230 11.08 -7.85 -9.72
C LEU A 230 10.08 -6.87 -10.36
N GLY A 231 9.38 -7.29 -11.42
CA GLY A 231 8.29 -6.51 -12.01
C GLY A 231 7.06 -6.43 -11.12
N LEU A 232 6.70 -7.53 -10.45
CA LEU A 232 5.56 -7.60 -9.53
C LEU A 232 5.79 -6.75 -8.27
N SER A 233 6.93 -6.91 -7.58
CA SER A 233 7.23 -6.12 -6.38
C SER A 233 8.48 -5.27 -6.58
N SER A 234 8.27 -4.11 -7.19
CA SER A 234 9.32 -3.14 -7.48
C SER A 234 9.88 -2.45 -6.23
N LEU A 235 9.12 -2.43 -5.13
CA LEU A 235 9.51 -1.77 -3.88
C LEU A 235 10.27 -2.70 -2.93
N SER A 236 9.92 -3.99 -2.89
CA SER A 236 10.44 -4.94 -1.90
C SER A 236 11.19 -6.13 -2.50
N ASN A 237 11.10 -6.32 -3.81
CA ASN A 237 11.60 -7.49 -4.54
C ASN A 237 11.11 -8.84 -3.96
N THR A 238 10.02 -8.80 -3.17
CA THR A 238 9.53 -9.95 -2.41
C THR A 238 8.05 -10.17 -2.71
N VAL A 239 7.71 -11.40 -3.09
CA VAL A 239 6.32 -11.82 -3.30
C VAL A 239 6.00 -13.00 -2.37
N LYS A 240 4.89 -12.91 -1.64
CA LYS A 240 4.31 -14.03 -0.91
C LYS A 240 3.38 -14.80 -1.84
N VAL A 241 3.45 -16.12 -1.83
CA VAL A 241 2.56 -16.98 -2.62
C VAL A 241 1.79 -17.87 -1.67
N TYR A 242 0.49 -17.69 -1.62
CA TYR A 242 -0.44 -18.51 -0.86
C TYR A 242 -1.08 -19.55 -1.79
N GLY A 243 -1.33 -20.75 -1.29
CA GLY A 243 -2.01 -21.83 -2.00
C GLY A 243 -2.15 -23.06 -1.11
N ASN A 244 -2.92 -24.03 -1.58
CA ASN A 244 -3.21 -25.27 -0.88
C ASN A 244 -2.26 -26.41 -1.30
N ASP A 245 -2.49 -27.62 -0.80
CA ASP A 245 -1.64 -28.80 -1.03
C ASP A 245 -1.67 -29.34 -2.46
N ASP A 246 -2.64 -28.91 -3.27
CA ASP A 246 -2.78 -29.25 -4.67
C ASP A 246 -2.22 -28.18 -5.63
N ASP A 247 -1.86 -27.01 -5.12
CA ASP A 247 -1.27 -25.93 -5.91
C ASP A 247 0.24 -26.12 -6.09
N SER A 248 0.75 -25.63 -7.22
CA SER A 248 2.15 -25.80 -7.60
C SER A 248 2.80 -24.50 -8.05
N LEU A 249 4.06 -24.31 -7.65
CA LEU A 249 4.87 -23.16 -8.01
C LEU A 249 6.16 -23.63 -8.68
N VAL A 250 6.41 -23.18 -9.90
CA VAL A 250 7.64 -23.47 -10.64
C VAL A 250 8.52 -22.22 -10.65
N LEU A 251 9.68 -22.31 -10.02
CA LEU A 251 10.61 -21.19 -9.84
C LEU A 251 11.91 -21.43 -10.61
N THR A 252 12.05 -20.75 -11.74
CA THR A 252 13.20 -20.99 -12.63
C THR A 252 14.49 -20.40 -12.02
N GLY A 253 15.42 -21.27 -11.63
CA GLY A 253 16.74 -20.85 -11.14
C GLY A 253 16.74 -20.39 -9.68
N ALA A 254 15.71 -20.75 -8.91
CA ALA A 254 15.63 -20.44 -7.49
C ALA A 254 16.53 -21.32 -6.62
N VAL A 255 16.93 -20.76 -5.50
CA VAL A 255 17.59 -21.47 -4.40
C VAL A 255 16.64 -21.49 -3.21
N LYS A 256 16.33 -22.70 -2.73
CA LYS A 256 15.54 -22.89 -1.50
C LYS A 256 16.36 -22.47 -0.27
N GLY A 257 15.78 -21.63 0.56
CA GLY A 257 16.29 -21.17 1.84
C GLY A 257 15.55 -21.81 3.02
N GLU A 258 15.53 -21.08 4.13
CA GLU A 258 14.93 -21.51 5.40
C GLU A 258 13.43 -21.21 5.47
N GLU A 259 12.76 -21.84 6.43
CA GLU A 259 11.40 -21.46 6.81
C GLU A 259 11.38 -20.08 7.49
N VAL A 260 10.34 -19.31 7.18
CA VAL A 260 10.09 -17.98 7.71
C VAL A 260 8.67 -17.97 8.29
N ILE A 261 8.54 -17.54 9.54
CA ILE A 261 7.24 -17.34 10.18
C ILE A 261 6.89 -15.87 10.00
N ASP A 262 5.73 -15.59 9.42
CA ASP A 262 5.20 -14.24 9.28
C ASP A 262 3.74 -14.20 9.73
N GLY A 263 3.48 -13.46 10.81
CA GLY A 263 2.19 -13.47 11.48
C GLY A 263 1.80 -14.87 11.99
N LYS A 264 0.75 -15.44 11.40
CA LYS A 264 0.26 -16.79 11.71
C LYS A 264 0.69 -17.84 10.71
N ASP A 265 1.28 -17.41 9.59
CA ASP A 265 1.58 -18.26 8.45
C ASP A 265 3.06 -18.65 8.49
N THR A 266 3.38 -19.79 7.87
CA THR A 266 4.75 -20.28 7.72
C THR A 266 5.05 -20.41 6.24
N PHE A 267 6.18 -19.88 5.82
CA PHE A 267 6.64 -19.90 4.44
C PHE A 267 7.99 -20.57 4.33
N VAL A 268 8.34 -21.02 3.12
CA VAL A 268 9.71 -21.31 2.73
C VAL A 268 10.22 -20.15 1.88
N LEU A 269 11.38 -19.60 2.24
CA LEU A 269 12.05 -18.58 1.43
C LEU A 269 12.72 -19.23 0.21
N TYR A 270 12.50 -18.65 -0.97
CA TYR A 270 13.25 -18.92 -2.19
C TYR A 270 13.90 -17.62 -2.67
N THR A 271 15.16 -17.69 -3.09
CA THR A 271 15.87 -16.56 -3.68
C THR A 271 16.19 -16.85 -5.14
N MET A 272 15.95 -15.89 -6.04
CA MET A 272 16.23 -15.98 -7.47
C MET A 272 17.16 -14.85 -7.87
N GLY A 273 18.24 -15.21 -8.58
CA GLY A 273 19.32 -14.28 -8.91
C GLY A 273 19.87 -13.55 -7.69
N ASP A 274 20.06 -12.24 -7.81
CA ASP A 274 20.74 -11.44 -6.77
C ASP A 274 19.77 -10.80 -5.76
N GLU A 275 18.51 -10.56 -6.15
CA GLU A 275 17.60 -9.71 -5.37
C GLU A 275 16.19 -10.27 -5.18
N ALA A 276 15.67 -11.09 -6.11
CA ALA A 276 14.29 -11.55 -6.06
C ALA A 276 14.06 -12.60 -4.97
N ARG A 277 12.96 -12.44 -4.23
CA ARG A 277 12.59 -13.30 -3.10
C ARG A 277 11.15 -13.75 -3.24
N ILE A 278 10.92 -15.02 -2.95
CA ILE A 278 9.57 -15.58 -2.82
C ILE A 278 9.44 -16.19 -1.43
N LEU A 279 8.33 -15.88 -0.76
CA LEU A 279 7.88 -16.60 0.43
C LEU A 279 6.71 -17.48 -0.02
N ALA A 280 6.98 -18.74 -0.31
CA ALA A 280 5.95 -19.69 -0.73
C ALA A 280 5.38 -20.39 0.49
N ASP A 281 4.06 -20.50 0.58
CA ASP A 281 3.38 -21.25 1.63
C ASP A 281 3.99 -22.66 1.74
N VAL A 282 4.09 -23.18 2.97
CA VAL A 282 4.61 -24.53 3.23
C VAL A 282 3.72 -25.62 2.61
N ASP A 283 2.45 -25.33 2.36
CA ASP A 283 1.51 -26.27 1.76
C ASP A 283 1.71 -26.40 0.23
N LEU A 284 2.37 -25.44 -0.42
CA LEU A 284 2.62 -25.47 -1.86
C LEU A 284 3.62 -26.54 -2.30
N THR A 285 3.35 -27.16 -3.46
CA THR A 285 4.35 -27.96 -4.17
C THR A 285 5.28 -27.06 -5.00
N VAL A 286 6.52 -26.85 -4.54
CA VAL A 286 7.49 -26.00 -5.25
C VAL A 286 8.51 -26.82 -6.05
N SER A 287 8.67 -26.49 -7.33
CA SER A 287 9.69 -27.03 -8.24
C SER A 287 10.70 -25.93 -8.63
N ILE A 288 11.99 -26.27 -8.72
CA ILE A 288 13.11 -25.36 -9.04
C ILE A 288 13.94 -25.83 -10.24
#